data_AF-A0A8H6IG34-F1
#
_entry.id   AF-A0A8H6IG34-F1
#
_cell.length_a   1.000
_cell.length_b   1.000
_cell.length_c   1.000
_cell.angle_alpha   90.00
_cell.angle_beta   90.00
_cell.angle_gamma   90.00
#
_symmetry.space_group_name_H-M   'P 1'
#
loop_
_entity.id
_entity.type
_entity.pdbx_description
1 polymer ?
#
loop_
_entity_poly.entity_id
_entity_poly.type
_entity_poly.pdbx_seq_one_letter_code
_entity_poly.pdbx_strand_id
1 'polypeptide(L)'
;MLTPELKGMGGASKASGSSSAKRMKNSIKSKIFPTETDVFWHPAMTTPPPRNYTPGFIPILKASLAGCHSRGEIRKAVLCYDKTIYVQKELWNASWGCGYLNFLMACAVLMVQPFEPMYFPLLDEPIPPGIRNLQQWIEIAWDAGFDPEGKEQLTKLMGTRQWIGTSDIWVALSSRGIPAELVDFDSTKGNGVQTLVDWTVNYFTPKTKASDTPRSAFDALKGSNAVVSTDIMPIILQHSGHSRLIVGYETDKQGKVNLLTFDCGQKLPKPYRDYALSKFPPPPSDLKSEAGSSTLKRRASTSFGQANIPKRSRSGDGGDNDVEIVAEFNVRPEVVDDDIVITGFTSPQKTKPTPKAVPKPNITAKDLQPFRISAKALGRHKQYQILYFPMTSPLTDQERAKRKVPTSTKAS
;
A
#
# COMPACT_ATOMS: atom_id res chain seq x y z
N MET A 1 -72.62 -4.73 -33.26
CA MET A 1 -73.90 -4.74 -32.53
C MET A 1 -73.81 -5.79 -31.43
N LEU A 2 -74.61 -5.67 -30.36
CA LEU A 2 -74.63 -6.61 -29.22
C LEU A 2 -75.70 -7.69 -29.46
N THR A 3 -75.31 -8.96 -29.35
CA THR A 3 -76.16 -10.17 -29.25
C THR A 3 -75.29 -11.38 -28.84
N PRO A 4 -75.82 -12.59 -28.48
CA PRO A 4 -75.48 -13.23 -27.20
C PRO A 4 -74.64 -14.54 -27.39
N GLU A 5 -74.48 -15.55 -26.50
CA GLU A 5 -75.35 -16.21 -25.50
C GLU A 5 -74.58 -16.89 -24.34
N LEU A 6 -75.33 -17.45 -23.37
CA LEU A 6 -74.83 -18.17 -22.19
C LEU A 6 -75.64 -19.46 -21.94
N LYS A 7 -74.99 -20.63 -22.02
CA LYS A 7 -75.41 -21.98 -21.53
C LYS A 7 -74.27 -22.99 -21.81
N GLY A 8 -73.96 -23.99 -20.97
CA GLY A 8 -74.39 -24.21 -19.58
C GLY A 8 -73.95 -25.58 -19.00
N MET A 9 -73.87 -25.64 -17.65
CA MET A 9 -74.15 -26.80 -16.76
C MET A 9 -73.22 -28.04 -16.69
N GLY A 10 -72.91 -28.45 -15.44
CA GLY A 10 -72.39 -29.78 -15.03
C GLY A 10 -70.87 -29.87 -14.78
N GLY A 11 -70.35 -30.48 -13.69
CA GLY A 11 -70.98 -31.04 -12.49
C GLY A 11 -69.97 -31.76 -11.54
N ALA A 12 -70.41 -32.09 -10.31
CA ALA A 12 -69.83 -33.08 -9.37
C ALA A 12 -68.41 -32.89 -8.72
N SER A 13 -68.38 -32.13 -7.62
CA SER A 13 -67.79 -32.42 -6.28
C SER A 13 -66.68 -33.49 -6.01
N LYS A 14 -65.72 -33.05 -5.15
CA LYS A 14 -64.94 -33.79 -4.11
C LYS A 14 -63.82 -34.79 -4.51
N ALA A 15 -62.56 -34.44 -4.19
CA ALA A 15 -61.71 -35.21 -3.26
C ALA A 15 -60.46 -34.43 -2.78
N SER A 16 -60.10 -34.64 -1.51
CA SER A 16 -58.98 -34.12 -0.72
C SER A 16 -57.54 -34.35 -1.25
N GLY A 17 -56.60 -33.44 -0.94
CA GLY A 17 -55.15 -33.68 -1.16
C GLY A 17 -54.19 -32.58 -0.66
N SER A 18 -53.68 -32.69 0.58
CA SER A 18 -52.73 -31.75 1.20
C SER A 18 -51.35 -31.70 0.51
N SER A 19 -50.82 -30.50 0.18
CA SER A 19 -49.36 -30.28 0.04
C SER A 19 -48.83 -28.83 0.01
N SER A 20 -49.64 -27.78 0.23
CA SER A 20 -49.26 -26.34 0.04
C SER A 20 -48.22 -25.74 1.01
N ALA A 21 -47.31 -26.53 1.58
CA ALA A 21 -46.36 -26.11 2.62
C ALA A 21 -44.87 -26.36 2.28
N LYS A 22 -44.51 -26.56 1.00
CA LYS A 22 -43.15 -27.01 0.60
C LYS A 22 -42.47 -26.26 -0.55
N ARG A 23 -42.75 -24.97 -0.79
CA ARG A 23 -42.04 -24.21 -1.86
C ARG A 23 -41.80 -22.70 -1.63
N MET A 24 -41.52 -22.26 -0.39
CA MET A 24 -40.89 -20.95 -0.13
C MET A 24 -39.74 -21.03 0.87
N LYS A 25 -38.56 -21.46 0.39
CA LYS A 25 -37.26 -21.22 1.05
C LYS A 25 -36.21 -20.77 0.02
N ASN A 26 -36.60 -19.82 -0.84
CA ASN A 26 -35.67 -19.17 -1.78
C ASN A 26 -34.74 -18.19 -1.05
N SER A 27 -33.73 -18.76 -0.38
CA SER A 27 -32.37 -18.23 -0.25
C SER A 27 -32.22 -16.71 -0.46
N ILE A 28 -32.63 -15.91 0.52
CA ILE A 28 -32.10 -14.55 0.69
C ILE A 28 -30.65 -14.71 1.15
N LYS A 29 -29.75 -14.96 0.19
CA LYS A 29 -28.34 -14.66 0.38
C LYS A 29 -28.27 -13.14 0.49
N SER A 30 -27.99 -12.64 1.69
CA SER A 30 -27.58 -11.26 1.86
C SER A 30 -26.46 -10.97 0.85
N LYS A 31 -26.54 -9.82 0.16
CA LYS A 31 -25.40 -9.32 -0.59
C LYS A 31 -24.33 -8.96 0.43
N ILE A 32 -23.44 -9.90 0.73
CA ILE A 32 -22.25 -9.65 1.55
C ILE A 32 -21.39 -8.69 0.74
N PHE A 33 -21.57 -7.40 0.99
CA PHE A 33 -20.64 -6.38 0.52
C PHE A 33 -19.25 -6.74 1.07
N PRO A 34 -18.21 -6.80 0.22
CA PRO A 34 -16.87 -7.12 0.72
C PRO A 34 -16.47 -6.06 1.75
N THR A 35 -15.98 -6.51 2.91
CA THR A 35 -15.47 -5.62 3.96
C THR A 35 -14.43 -4.68 3.35
N GLU A 36 -14.61 -3.37 3.53
CA GLU A 36 -13.63 -2.39 3.07
C GLU A 36 -12.45 -2.39 4.04
N THR A 37 -11.26 -2.65 3.52
CA THR A 37 -10.02 -2.85 4.27
C THR A 37 -9.01 -1.78 3.90
N ASP A 38 -9.30 -0.55 4.29
CA ASP A 38 -8.47 0.62 3.97
C ASP A 38 -7.29 0.78 4.94
N VAL A 39 -6.39 -0.20 4.93
CA VAL A 39 -5.16 -0.21 5.73
C VAL A 39 -3.98 0.14 4.83
N PHE A 40 -3.27 1.21 5.19
CA PHE A 40 -1.97 1.54 4.60
C PHE A 40 -0.82 0.87 5.35
N TRP A 41 0.27 0.59 4.62
CA TRP A 41 1.49 0.01 5.16
C TRP A 41 2.70 0.37 4.30
N HIS A 42 3.84 0.67 4.94
CA HIS A 42 5.10 0.96 4.26
C HIS A 42 6.28 0.15 4.89
N PRO A 43 7.38 -0.10 4.16
CA PRO A 43 8.46 -1.01 4.58
C PRO A 43 9.21 -0.72 5.89
N ALA A 44 8.97 0.43 6.55
CA ALA A 44 9.58 0.76 7.83
C ALA A 44 8.66 0.49 9.04
N MET A 45 7.41 0.09 8.82
CA MET A 45 6.51 -0.29 9.92
C MET A 45 6.89 -1.65 10.51
N THR A 46 6.91 -1.73 11.84
CA THR A 46 7.12 -2.99 12.60
C THR A 46 5.93 -3.95 12.52
N THR A 47 4.77 -3.48 12.05
CA THR A 47 3.58 -4.32 11.86
C THR A 47 3.74 -5.23 10.63
N PRO A 48 3.18 -6.46 10.63
CA PRO A 48 3.23 -7.32 9.45
C PRO A 48 2.47 -6.72 8.26
N PRO A 49 3.02 -6.77 7.03
CA PRO A 49 2.37 -6.19 5.85
C PRO A 49 1.01 -6.84 5.55
N PRO A 50 -0.06 -6.05 5.30
CA PRO A 50 -1.38 -6.56 4.96
C PRO A 50 -1.37 -7.52 3.76
N ARG A 51 -2.41 -8.37 3.65
CA ARG A 51 -2.43 -9.53 2.72
C ARG A 51 -2.27 -9.17 1.24
N ASN A 52 -2.51 -7.91 0.87
CA ASN A 52 -2.32 -7.32 -0.45
C ASN A 52 -0.98 -6.61 -0.65
N TYR A 53 -0.25 -6.21 0.40
CA TYR A 53 1.02 -5.47 0.35
C TYR A 53 2.21 -6.42 0.34
N THR A 54 3.00 -6.46 -0.73
CA THR A 54 4.16 -7.35 -0.85
C THR A 54 5.46 -6.52 -0.95
N PRO A 55 6.22 -6.37 0.15
CA PRO A 55 7.55 -5.75 0.12
C PRO A 55 8.57 -6.65 -0.58
N GLY A 56 9.74 -6.11 -0.92
CA GLY A 56 10.89 -6.89 -1.38
C GLY A 56 10.74 -7.54 -2.76
N PHE A 57 9.72 -7.18 -3.54
CA PHE A 57 9.48 -7.79 -4.84
C PHE A 57 10.43 -7.27 -5.95
N ILE A 58 10.94 -6.04 -5.85
CA ILE A 58 11.98 -5.53 -6.77
C ILE A 58 13.28 -6.37 -6.72
N PRO A 59 13.85 -6.69 -5.54
CA PRO A 59 14.96 -7.65 -5.45
C PRO A 59 14.69 -9.02 -6.09
N ILE A 60 13.47 -9.54 -5.99
CA ILE A 60 13.08 -10.81 -6.63
C ILE A 60 13.01 -10.66 -8.15
N LEU A 61 12.41 -9.57 -8.64
CA LEU A 61 12.34 -9.24 -10.06
C LEU A 61 13.76 -9.07 -10.65
N LYS A 62 14.66 -8.35 -9.94
CA LYS A 62 16.09 -8.22 -10.28
C LYS A 62 16.77 -9.57 -10.43
N ALA A 63 16.63 -10.45 -9.43
CA ALA A 63 17.23 -11.79 -9.46
C ALA A 63 16.66 -12.69 -10.59
N SER A 64 15.40 -12.49 -10.95
CA SER A 64 14.73 -13.21 -12.05
C SER A 64 15.19 -12.72 -13.41
N LEU A 65 15.32 -11.39 -13.58
CA LEU A 65 15.84 -10.75 -14.79
C LEU A 65 17.33 -11.06 -15.00
N ALA A 66 18.14 -11.13 -13.93
CA ALA A 66 19.52 -11.60 -14.02
C ALA A 66 19.61 -13.04 -14.55
N GLY A 67 18.68 -13.91 -14.14
CA GLY A 67 18.55 -15.26 -14.72
C GLY A 67 18.06 -15.27 -16.17
N CYS A 68 17.25 -14.29 -16.59
CA CYS A 68 16.89 -14.12 -18.01
C CYS A 68 18.11 -13.67 -18.83
N HIS A 69 18.92 -12.77 -18.29
CA HIS A 69 20.15 -12.29 -18.92
C HIS A 69 21.17 -13.42 -19.09
N SER A 70 21.40 -14.24 -18.06
CA SER A 70 22.33 -15.39 -18.14
C SER A 70 21.87 -16.51 -19.08
N ARG A 71 20.62 -16.48 -19.54
CA ARG A 71 20.08 -17.37 -20.60
C ARG A 71 20.01 -16.71 -21.98
N GLY A 72 20.53 -15.49 -22.13
CA GLY A 72 20.48 -14.74 -23.40
C GLY A 72 19.07 -14.32 -23.81
N GLU A 73 18.13 -14.21 -22.88
CA GLU A 73 16.74 -13.79 -23.15
C GLU A 73 16.59 -12.26 -23.20
N ILE A 74 17.39 -11.55 -22.38
CA ILE A 74 17.45 -10.08 -22.32
C ILE A 74 18.90 -9.57 -22.35
N ARG A 75 19.12 -8.40 -22.93
CA ARG A 75 20.42 -7.70 -22.98
C ARG A 75 20.70 -6.90 -21.71
N LYS A 76 19.68 -6.18 -21.21
CA LYS A 76 19.78 -5.28 -20.05
C LYS A 76 18.44 -5.22 -19.31
N ALA A 77 18.45 -4.96 -18.01
CA ALA A 77 17.31 -4.42 -17.27
C ALA A 77 17.74 -3.39 -16.21
N VAL A 78 16.87 -2.41 -15.97
CA VAL A 78 17.06 -1.35 -14.97
C VAL A 78 15.77 -1.23 -14.18
N LEU A 79 15.87 -1.28 -12.85
CA LEU A 79 14.74 -1.20 -11.92
C LEU A 79 14.82 0.05 -11.04
N CYS A 80 13.67 0.48 -10.55
CA CYS A 80 13.52 1.51 -9.54
C CYS A 80 14.09 1.08 -8.16
N TYR A 81 13.97 1.98 -7.18
CA TYR A 81 14.40 1.79 -5.80
C TYR A 81 13.80 0.53 -5.17
N ASP A 82 14.67 -0.26 -4.51
CA ASP A 82 14.41 -1.68 -4.22
C ASP A 82 13.37 -1.92 -3.11
N LYS A 83 13.14 -0.91 -2.26
CA LYS A 83 12.03 -0.87 -1.29
C LYS A 83 10.65 -0.67 -1.92
N THR A 84 10.54 -0.44 -3.24
CA THR A 84 9.23 -0.33 -3.92
C THR A 84 8.41 -1.62 -3.72
N ILE A 85 7.20 -1.46 -3.20
CA ILE A 85 6.30 -2.57 -2.86
C ILE A 85 5.30 -2.85 -3.98
N TYR A 86 4.77 -4.08 -4.02
CA TYR A 86 3.63 -4.43 -4.88
C TYR A 86 2.34 -4.51 -4.05
N VAL A 87 1.35 -3.66 -4.34
CA VAL A 87 0.01 -3.74 -3.74
C VAL A 87 -0.99 -4.24 -4.78
N GLN A 88 -1.64 -5.35 -4.49
CA GLN A 88 -2.71 -5.90 -5.35
C GLN A 88 -4.10 -5.40 -4.93
N LYS A 89 -5.05 -5.39 -5.88
CA LYS A 89 -6.46 -5.12 -5.58
C LYS A 89 -7.06 -6.13 -4.61
N GLU A 90 -8.09 -5.68 -3.90
CA GLU A 90 -8.97 -6.48 -3.06
C GLU A 90 -10.40 -6.49 -3.62
N LEU A 91 -11.30 -7.30 -3.04
CA LEU A 91 -12.67 -7.47 -3.56
C LEU A 91 -13.50 -6.18 -3.52
N TRP A 92 -13.23 -5.26 -2.59
CA TRP A 92 -13.99 -4.01 -2.44
C TRP A 92 -13.52 -2.89 -3.39
N ASN A 93 -12.22 -2.85 -3.71
CA ASN A 93 -11.60 -1.85 -4.58
C ASN A 93 -11.31 -2.36 -6.02
N ALA A 94 -11.63 -3.63 -6.33
CA ALA A 94 -11.61 -4.14 -7.69
C ALA A 94 -12.48 -3.30 -8.65
N SER A 95 -12.04 -3.19 -9.91
CA SER A 95 -12.62 -2.38 -11.01
C SER A 95 -12.68 -0.86 -10.81
N TRP A 96 -12.14 -0.29 -9.72
CA TRP A 96 -12.07 1.18 -9.57
C TRP A 96 -10.84 1.71 -8.83
N GLY A 97 -10.27 0.94 -7.90
CA GLY A 97 -9.16 1.35 -7.05
C GLY A 97 -7.80 1.55 -7.72
N CYS A 98 -7.68 1.52 -9.06
CA CYS A 98 -6.36 1.48 -9.72
C CYS A 98 -5.48 2.70 -9.42
N GLY A 99 -5.98 3.93 -9.60
CA GLY A 99 -5.25 5.16 -9.26
C GLY A 99 -4.85 5.19 -7.78
N TYR A 100 -5.80 4.92 -6.89
CA TYR A 100 -5.58 4.84 -5.44
C TYR A 100 -4.48 3.83 -5.06
N LEU A 101 -4.52 2.60 -5.57
CA LEU A 101 -3.52 1.56 -5.26
C LEU A 101 -2.12 1.91 -5.80
N ASN A 102 -2.03 2.58 -6.96
CA ASN A 102 -0.77 3.11 -7.47
C ASN A 102 -0.23 4.26 -6.59
N PHE A 103 -1.09 5.15 -6.10
CA PHE A 103 -0.75 6.15 -5.08
C PHE A 103 -0.24 5.52 -3.77
N LEU A 104 -0.86 4.44 -3.30
CA LEU A 104 -0.39 3.75 -2.08
C LEU A 104 0.99 3.11 -2.27
N MET A 105 1.26 2.50 -3.44
CA MET A 105 2.63 2.03 -3.76
C MET A 105 3.64 3.17 -3.85
N ALA A 106 3.27 4.32 -4.40
CA ALA A 106 4.12 5.50 -4.46
C ALA A 106 4.42 6.05 -3.06
N CYS A 107 3.41 6.31 -2.22
CA CYS A 107 3.60 6.80 -0.86
C CYS A 107 4.44 5.82 -0.03
N ALA A 108 4.17 4.52 -0.12
CA ALA A 108 4.91 3.50 0.62
C ALA A 108 6.41 3.46 0.29
N VAL A 109 6.85 3.91 -0.90
CA VAL A 109 8.27 4.05 -1.23
C VAL A 109 8.82 5.44 -0.90
N LEU A 110 8.05 6.50 -1.16
CA LEU A 110 8.41 7.89 -0.82
C LEU A 110 8.61 8.11 0.69
N MET A 111 7.94 7.33 1.54
CA MET A 111 8.08 7.35 3.00
C MET A 111 9.28 6.53 3.54
N VAL A 112 10.03 5.80 2.70
CA VAL A 112 11.16 4.94 3.15
C VAL A 112 12.45 5.07 2.32
N GLN A 113 12.47 6.00 1.38
CA GLN A 113 13.67 6.47 0.69
C GLN A 113 14.45 7.47 1.58
N PRO A 114 15.80 7.46 1.56
CA PRO A 114 16.62 8.27 2.45
C PRO A 114 17.01 9.64 1.88
N PHE A 115 16.55 9.99 0.68
CA PHE A 115 17.04 11.14 -0.09
C PHE A 115 16.31 12.43 0.30
N GLU A 116 14.99 12.36 0.46
CA GLU A 116 14.13 13.45 0.91
C GLU A 116 13.29 12.98 2.12
N PRO A 117 13.87 12.88 3.33
CA PRO A 117 13.20 12.31 4.50
C PRO A 117 11.99 13.15 4.96
N MET A 118 11.94 14.44 4.63
CA MET A 118 10.81 15.32 4.94
C MET A 118 9.53 14.95 4.17
N TYR A 119 9.59 14.07 3.17
CA TYR A 119 8.40 13.50 2.56
C TYR A 119 7.60 12.61 3.53
N PHE A 120 8.22 12.03 4.56
CA PHE A 120 7.52 11.19 5.55
C PHE A 120 6.42 11.95 6.30
N PRO A 121 6.70 13.01 7.09
CA PRO A 121 5.66 13.71 7.86
C PRO A 121 4.62 14.37 6.95
N LEU A 122 5.03 14.84 5.77
CA LEU A 122 4.13 15.43 4.77
C LEU A 122 3.20 14.42 4.08
N LEU A 123 3.46 13.11 4.21
CA LEU A 123 2.55 12.04 3.78
C LEU A 123 1.77 11.40 4.94
N ASP A 124 2.31 11.40 6.16
CA ASP A 124 1.70 10.72 7.32
C ASP A 124 0.69 11.58 8.10
N GLU A 125 1.00 12.86 8.34
CA GLU A 125 0.21 13.75 9.23
C GLU A 125 -0.59 14.80 8.45
N PRO A 126 -1.80 15.24 8.87
CA PRO A 126 -2.60 14.76 10.01
C PRO A 126 -3.47 13.53 9.67
N ILE A 127 -3.38 13.05 8.43
CA ILE A 127 -4.13 11.92 7.89
C ILE A 127 -3.16 11.15 6.97
N PRO A 128 -2.84 9.88 7.26
CA PRO A 128 -1.86 9.11 6.49
C PRO A 128 -2.45 8.63 5.15
N PRO A 129 -1.65 8.04 4.24
CA PRO A 129 -2.16 7.54 2.97
C PRO A 129 -3.25 6.48 3.18
N GLY A 130 -4.18 6.38 2.23
CA GLY A 130 -5.30 5.44 2.23
C GLY A 130 -6.16 5.67 1.00
N ILE A 131 -7.07 4.76 0.65
CA ILE A 131 -8.00 4.94 -0.47
C ILE A 131 -9.05 6.00 -0.11
N ARG A 132 -9.69 5.88 1.06
CA ARG A 132 -10.63 6.89 1.60
C ARG A 132 -9.88 8.15 2.01
N ASN A 133 -8.71 8.01 2.62
CA ASN A 133 -7.88 9.16 2.99
C ASN A 133 -7.47 9.98 1.76
N LEU A 134 -7.13 9.35 0.62
CA LEU A 134 -6.86 10.09 -0.63
C LEU A 134 -8.10 10.84 -1.15
N GLN A 135 -9.29 10.24 -1.07
CA GLN A 135 -10.55 10.95 -1.40
C GLN A 135 -10.70 12.21 -0.54
N GLN A 136 -10.36 12.13 0.75
CA GLN A 136 -10.35 13.28 1.65
C GLN A 136 -9.23 14.28 1.36
N TRP A 137 -8.02 13.84 1.01
CA TRP A 137 -6.91 14.73 0.63
C TRP A 137 -7.27 15.57 -0.60
N ILE A 138 -7.92 14.96 -1.61
CA ILE A 138 -8.36 15.64 -2.83
C ILE A 138 -9.48 16.65 -2.51
N GLU A 139 -10.50 16.27 -1.72
CA GLU A 139 -11.57 17.20 -1.32
C GLU A 139 -11.04 18.38 -0.48
N ILE A 140 -10.10 18.14 0.44
CA ILE A 140 -9.42 19.21 1.21
C ILE A 140 -8.62 20.14 0.28
N ALA A 141 -7.96 19.59 -0.75
CA ALA A 141 -7.25 20.40 -1.74
C ALA A 141 -8.22 21.26 -2.56
N TRP A 142 -9.35 20.70 -2.99
CA TRP A 142 -10.42 21.41 -3.69
C TRP A 142 -11.09 22.51 -2.84
N ASP A 143 -11.20 22.34 -1.53
CA ASP A 143 -11.68 23.39 -0.62
C ASP A 143 -10.59 24.45 -0.34
N ALA A 144 -9.32 24.06 -0.38
CA ALA A 144 -8.17 24.97 -0.44
C ALA A 144 -7.95 25.61 -1.83
N GLY A 145 -8.90 25.48 -2.77
CA GLY A 145 -8.88 26.13 -4.08
C GLY A 145 -7.87 25.55 -5.09
N PHE A 146 -7.39 24.33 -4.90
CA PHE A 146 -6.73 23.57 -5.97
C PHE A 146 -7.79 22.99 -6.92
N ASP A 147 -7.43 22.85 -8.19
CA ASP A 147 -8.15 22.08 -9.23
C ASP A 147 -9.70 22.24 -9.22
N PRO A 148 -10.21 23.45 -9.53
CA PRO A 148 -11.65 23.68 -9.62
C PRO A 148 -12.30 22.88 -10.76
N GLU A 149 -11.55 22.53 -11.81
CA GLU A 149 -12.06 21.72 -12.92
C GLU A 149 -12.28 20.26 -12.47
N GLY A 150 -11.30 19.63 -11.81
CA GLY A 150 -11.48 18.32 -11.19
C GLY A 150 -12.60 18.31 -10.14
N LYS A 151 -12.73 19.38 -9.35
CA LYS A 151 -13.85 19.56 -8.40
C LYS A 151 -15.20 19.56 -9.10
N GLU A 152 -15.34 20.25 -10.23
CA GLU A 152 -16.58 20.26 -11.02
C GLU A 152 -16.85 18.88 -11.64
N GLN A 153 -15.86 18.32 -12.36
CA GLN A 153 -15.99 17.04 -13.08
C GLN A 153 -16.35 15.86 -12.16
N LEU A 154 -15.75 15.79 -10.97
CA LEU A 154 -15.96 14.67 -10.05
C LEU A 154 -16.99 14.97 -8.96
N THR A 155 -17.20 16.24 -8.59
CA THR A 155 -18.15 16.75 -7.57
C THR A 155 -17.91 16.26 -6.12
N LYS A 156 -17.71 14.95 -5.92
CA LYS A 156 -17.47 14.31 -4.61
C LYS A 156 -16.76 12.98 -4.78
N LEU A 157 -15.70 12.74 -4.02
CA LEU A 157 -14.97 11.48 -3.98
C LEU A 157 -15.26 10.68 -2.69
N MET A 158 -15.42 11.32 -1.54
CA MET A 158 -15.51 10.66 -0.24
C MET A 158 -16.68 9.67 -0.14
N GLY A 159 -16.34 8.40 0.11
CA GLY A 159 -17.28 7.28 0.19
C GLY A 159 -17.71 6.70 -1.17
N THR A 160 -17.34 7.35 -2.29
CA THR A 160 -17.71 6.90 -3.63
C THR A 160 -16.78 5.78 -4.17
N ARG A 161 -17.04 5.33 -5.39
CA ARG A 161 -16.16 4.41 -6.14
C ARG A 161 -15.66 5.02 -7.45
N GLN A 162 -15.58 6.36 -7.50
CA GLN A 162 -15.14 7.06 -8.70
C GLN A 162 -13.67 6.75 -9.02
N TRP A 163 -13.37 6.67 -10.31
CA TRP A 163 -12.00 6.59 -10.80
C TRP A 163 -11.31 7.94 -10.60
N ILE A 164 -9.99 7.90 -10.36
CA ILE A 164 -9.12 9.07 -10.34
C ILE A 164 -7.96 8.84 -11.31
N GLY A 165 -7.48 9.93 -11.91
CA GLY A 165 -6.33 9.98 -12.78
C GLY A 165 -5.04 10.35 -12.06
N THR A 166 -4.04 10.75 -12.83
CA THR A 166 -2.74 11.21 -12.32
C THR A 166 -2.79 12.69 -11.89
N SER A 167 -3.66 13.51 -12.48
CA SER A 167 -3.98 14.87 -12.02
C SER A 167 -4.49 14.91 -10.57
N ASP A 168 -5.46 14.07 -10.19
CA ASP A 168 -6.01 14.03 -8.82
C ASP A 168 -4.93 13.71 -7.78
N ILE A 169 -4.03 12.77 -8.13
CA ILE A 169 -2.91 12.38 -7.28
C ILE A 169 -1.89 13.54 -7.20
N TRP A 170 -1.64 14.24 -8.30
CA TRP A 170 -0.81 15.46 -8.31
C TRP A 170 -1.39 16.58 -7.43
N VAL A 171 -2.71 16.75 -7.42
CA VAL A 171 -3.42 17.72 -6.55
C VAL A 171 -3.26 17.34 -5.08
N ALA A 172 -3.49 16.07 -4.73
CA ALA A 172 -3.34 15.57 -3.36
C ALA A 172 -1.90 15.69 -2.83
N LEU A 173 -0.90 15.50 -3.69
CA LEU A 173 0.52 15.63 -3.33
C LEU A 173 0.99 17.09 -3.29
N SER A 174 0.68 17.89 -4.32
CA SER A 174 1.08 19.30 -4.39
C SER A 174 0.43 20.14 -3.29
N SER A 175 -0.83 19.87 -2.95
CA SER A 175 -1.50 20.53 -1.82
C SER A 175 -0.85 20.20 -0.48
N ARG A 176 -0.26 19.01 -0.32
CA ARG A 176 0.51 18.58 0.86
C ARG A 176 2.01 18.91 0.81
N GLY A 177 2.45 19.62 -0.24
CA GLY A 177 3.84 20.08 -0.37
C GLY A 177 4.83 19.04 -0.90
N ILE A 178 4.36 17.92 -1.45
CA ILE A 178 5.21 16.91 -2.10
C ILE A 178 5.42 17.28 -3.58
N PRO A 179 6.67 17.51 -4.04
CA PRO A 179 6.97 17.67 -5.46
C PRO A 179 6.60 16.42 -6.26
N ALA A 180 5.74 16.62 -7.26
CA ALA A 180 5.41 15.65 -8.29
C ALA A 180 5.08 16.38 -9.59
N GLU A 181 5.31 15.74 -10.74
CA GLU A 181 5.25 16.38 -12.06
C GLU A 181 4.51 15.50 -13.08
N LEU A 182 3.70 16.14 -13.93
CA LEU A 182 2.87 15.47 -14.94
C LEU A 182 3.51 15.56 -16.34
N VAL A 183 3.44 14.47 -17.10
CA VAL A 183 3.91 14.42 -18.50
C VAL A 183 2.90 13.72 -19.40
N ASP A 184 2.46 14.40 -20.47
CA ASP A 184 1.48 13.89 -21.43
C ASP A 184 2.15 13.37 -22.72
N PHE A 185 1.73 12.19 -23.15
CA PHE A 185 2.19 11.52 -24.37
C PHE A 185 1.02 11.28 -25.32
N ASP A 186 1.08 11.91 -26.49
CA ASP A 186 0.00 11.96 -27.47
C ASP A 186 0.41 11.29 -28.78
N SER A 187 -0.09 10.08 -28.99
CA SER A 187 0.18 9.27 -30.18
C SER A 187 -0.83 9.53 -31.31
N THR A 188 -1.74 10.51 -31.18
CA THR A 188 -2.66 10.86 -32.29
C THR A 188 -1.92 11.46 -33.48
N LYS A 189 -0.75 12.05 -33.26
CA LYS A 189 0.06 12.74 -34.28
C LYS A 189 1.33 11.97 -34.70
N GLY A 190 1.56 10.75 -34.18
CA GLY A 190 2.70 9.92 -34.58
C GLY A 190 3.34 9.14 -33.43
N ASN A 191 4.63 9.36 -33.23
CA ASN A 191 5.58 8.56 -32.44
C ASN A 191 5.36 8.54 -30.91
N GLY A 192 4.25 9.03 -30.36
CA GLY A 192 4.05 9.23 -28.92
C GLY A 192 4.28 7.98 -28.03
N VAL A 193 4.05 6.77 -28.54
CA VAL A 193 4.41 5.50 -27.84
C VAL A 193 5.93 5.33 -27.74
N GLN A 194 6.67 5.69 -28.79
CA GLN A 194 8.13 5.64 -28.79
C GLN A 194 8.69 6.74 -27.88
N THR A 195 8.14 7.97 -27.96
CA THR A 195 8.46 9.07 -27.03
C THR A 195 8.22 8.66 -25.56
N LEU A 196 7.12 7.95 -25.24
CA LEU A 196 6.85 7.40 -23.91
C LEU A 196 7.90 6.37 -23.48
N VAL A 197 8.29 5.45 -24.38
CA VAL A 197 9.32 4.45 -24.10
C VAL A 197 10.68 5.12 -23.88
N ASP A 198 11.09 6.04 -24.74
CA ASP A 198 12.40 6.70 -24.68
C ASP A 198 12.50 7.66 -23.49
N TRP A 199 11.43 8.39 -23.17
CA TRP A 199 11.34 9.18 -21.94
C TRP A 199 11.48 8.31 -20.69
N THR A 200 10.81 7.15 -20.67
CA THR A 200 10.88 6.20 -19.55
C THR A 200 12.28 5.58 -19.42
N VAL A 201 12.95 5.26 -20.53
CA VAL A 201 14.33 4.78 -20.55
C VAL A 201 15.30 5.86 -20.06
N ASN A 202 15.15 7.11 -20.50
CA ASN A 202 15.95 8.26 -20.06
C ASN A 202 15.73 8.61 -18.58
N TYR A 203 14.51 8.45 -18.06
CA TYR A 203 14.20 8.63 -16.64
C TYR A 203 14.88 7.56 -15.77
N PHE A 204 14.75 6.28 -16.12
CA PHE A 204 15.30 5.19 -15.31
C PHE A 204 16.81 4.94 -15.54
N THR A 205 17.41 5.43 -16.62
CA THR A 205 18.85 5.28 -16.86
C THR A 205 19.63 6.21 -15.90
N PRO A 206 20.52 5.68 -15.03
CA PRO A 206 21.36 6.51 -14.18
C PRO A 206 22.25 7.42 -15.02
N LYS A 207 22.12 8.73 -14.83
CA LYS A 207 22.94 9.75 -15.49
C LYS A 207 24.27 9.85 -14.75
N THR A 208 25.29 9.14 -15.25
CA THR A 208 26.67 9.30 -14.79
C THR A 208 27.09 10.75 -14.95
N LYS A 209 27.43 11.44 -13.84
CA LYS A 209 28.01 12.78 -13.93
C LYS A 209 29.41 12.66 -14.51
N ALA A 210 29.85 13.62 -15.31
CA ALA A 210 31.18 13.60 -15.92
C ALA A 210 32.34 13.62 -14.89
N SER A 211 32.04 13.95 -13.62
CA SER A 211 32.96 13.88 -12.48
C SER A 211 32.98 12.54 -11.74
N ASP A 212 32.10 11.59 -12.07
CA ASP A 212 32.06 10.27 -11.45
C ASP A 212 33.04 9.29 -12.12
N THR A 213 34.34 9.61 -12.05
CA THR A 213 35.37 8.56 -12.09
C THR A 213 35.02 7.50 -11.02
N PRO A 214 35.08 6.18 -11.31
CA PRO A 214 34.68 5.16 -10.34
C PRO A 214 35.48 5.28 -9.04
N ARG A 215 34.83 5.76 -7.97
CA ARG A 215 35.45 5.98 -6.64
C ARG A 215 35.87 4.66 -5.99
N SER A 216 35.34 3.54 -6.47
CA SER A 216 35.72 2.20 -6.09
C SER A 216 35.57 1.23 -7.26
N ALA A 217 36.24 0.07 -7.18
CA ALA A 217 36.00 -1.05 -8.10
C ALA A 217 34.55 -1.55 -8.04
N PHE A 218 33.84 -1.34 -6.92
CA PHE A 218 32.43 -1.70 -6.76
C PHE A 218 31.51 -0.79 -7.61
N ASP A 219 31.85 0.49 -7.78
CA ASP A 219 31.11 1.40 -8.64
C ASP A 219 31.36 1.12 -10.13
N ALA A 220 32.59 0.75 -10.50
CA ALA A 220 32.89 0.23 -11.83
C ALA A 220 32.08 -1.05 -12.13
N LEU A 221 32.01 -1.98 -11.17
CA LEU A 221 31.19 -3.20 -11.28
C LEU A 221 29.69 -2.89 -11.34
N LYS A 222 29.17 -1.87 -10.64
CA LYS A 222 27.78 -1.40 -10.82
C LYS A 222 27.55 -0.93 -12.26
N GLY A 223 28.48 -0.20 -12.85
CA GLY A 223 28.42 0.25 -14.25
C GLY A 223 28.39 -0.90 -15.26
N SER A 224 29.11 -2.00 -15.01
CA SER A 224 29.14 -3.17 -15.89
C SER A 224 27.97 -4.16 -15.69
N ASN A 225 27.12 -3.98 -14.69
CA ASN A 225 26.03 -4.92 -14.41
C ASN A 225 24.88 -4.75 -15.41
N ALA A 226 24.59 -5.80 -16.19
CA ALA A 226 23.48 -5.81 -17.14
C ALA A 226 22.09 -5.72 -16.48
N VAL A 227 21.95 -6.11 -15.20
CA VAL A 227 20.68 -6.06 -14.46
C VAL A 227 20.86 -5.35 -13.12
N VAL A 228 20.36 -4.11 -13.03
CA VAL A 228 20.54 -3.21 -11.89
C VAL A 228 19.21 -2.77 -11.26
N SER A 229 19.27 -2.43 -9.98
CA SER A 229 18.28 -1.57 -9.32
C SER A 229 18.98 -0.25 -9.02
N THR A 230 18.21 0.84 -9.00
CA THR A 230 18.69 2.22 -8.93
C THR A 230 18.00 2.95 -7.79
N ASP A 231 18.50 4.11 -7.41
CA ASP A 231 17.87 4.96 -6.37
C ASP A 231 16.65 5.76 -6.89
N ILE A 232 16.24 5.52 -8.14
CA ILE A 232 15.21 6.27 -8.86
C ILE A 232 13.82 5.78 -8.45
N MET A 233 12.90 6.71 -8.15
CA MET A 233 11.53 6.36 -7.74
C MET A 233 10.72 5.78 -8.91
N PRO A 234 9.75 4.88 -8.64
CA PRO A 234 8.81 4.41 -9.64
C PRO A 234 7.84 5.52 -10.11
N ILE A 235 7.18 5.30 -11.24
CA ILE A 235 6.31 6.27 -11.92
C ILE A 235 4.88 5.75 -12.01
N ILE A 236 3.85 6.58 -11.81
CA ILE A 236 2.47 6.19 -12.15
C ILE A 236 2.19 6.48 -13.62
N LEU A 237 1.76 5.47 -14.37
CA LEU A 237 1.34 5.54 -15.77
C LEU A 237 -0.18 5.39 -15.86
N GLN A 238 -0.85 6.43 -16.35
CA GLN A 238 -2.29 6.48 -16.61
C GLN A 238 -2.57 6.34 -18.11
N HIS A 239 -3.64 5.63 -18.45
CA HIS A 239 -4.33 5.76 -19.73
C HIS A 239 -5.86 5.71 -19.50
N SER A 240 -6.65 5.88 -20.57
CA SER A 240 -8.10 5.70 -20.48
C SER A 240 -8.44 4.29 -19.97
N GLY A 241 -9.17 4.21 -18.86
CA GLY A 241 -9.68 2.99 -18.24
C GLY A 241 -8.77 2.26 -17.24
N HIS A 242 -7.49 2.61 -17.09
CA HIS A 242 -6.60 1.95 -16.11
C HIS A 242 -5.30 2.73 -15.83
N SER A 243 -4.68 2.49 -14.67
CA SER A 243 -3.32 2.92 -14.36
C SER A 243 -2.46 1.83 -13.73
N ARG A 244 -1.14 1.96 -13.89
CA ARG A 244 -0.10 1.05 -13.38
C ARG A 244 1.06 1.84 -12.80
N LEU A 245 1.92 1.17 -12.05
CA LEU A 245 3.19 1.74 -11.61
C LEU A 245 4.33 1.17 -12.47
N ILE A 246 5.06 2.02 -13.21
CA ILE A 246 6.30 1.63 -13.88
C ILE A 246 7.41 1.53 -12.84
N VAL A 247 8.09 0.38 -12.82
CA VAL A 247 9.17 0.04 -11.89
C VAL A 247 10.51 -0.17 -12.57
N GLY A 248 10.61 0.16 -13.86
CA GLY A 248 11.84 0.06 -14.65
C GLY A 248 11.60 -0.26 -16.13
N TYR A 249 12.65 -0.72 -16.79
CA TYR A 249 12.61 -1.21 -18.17
C TYR A 249 13.59 -2.38 -18.38
N GLU A 250 13.34 -3.17 -19.42
CA GLU A 250 14.29 -4.14 -19.95
C GLU A 250 14.49 -3.96 -21.46
N THR A 251 15.59 -4.51 -21.97
CA THR A 251 15.86 -4.63 -23.41
C THR A 251 15.97 -6.11 -23.75
N ASP A 252 15.11 -6.62 -24.62
CA ASP A 252 15.11 -8.04 -25.04
C ASP A 252 16.34 -8.40 -25.88
N LYS A 253 16.53 -9.69 -26.16
CA LYS A 253 17.65 -10.17 -26.99
C LYS A 253 17.64 -9.62 -28.43
N GLN A 254 16.49 -9.18 -28.95
CA GLN A 254 16.37 -8.50 -30.25
C GLN A 254 16.68 -7.00 -30.18
N GLY A 255 16.76 -6.41 -28.98
CA GLY A 255 17.03 -4.99 -28.77
C GLY A 255 15.77 -4.14 -28.53
N LYS A 256 14.59 -4.76 -28.39
CA LYS A 256 13.33 -4.03 -28.15
C LYS A 256 13.16 -3.75 -26.66
N VAL A 257 12.61 -2.59 -26.34
CA VAL A 257 12.33 -2.21 -24.95
C VAL A 257 10.95 -2.73 -24.52
N ASN A 258 10.91 -3.35 -23.33
CA ASN A 258 9.66 -3.57 -22.59
C ASN A 258 9.72 -2.74 -21.31
N LEU A 259 8.64 -2.04 -20.98
CA LEU A 259 8.49 -1.40 -19.68
C LEU A 259 8.16 -2.46 -18.62
N LEU A 260 8.79 -2.35 -17.46
CA LEU A 260 8.53 -3.21 -16.31
C LEU A 260 7.52 -2.51 -15.40
N THR A 261 6.39 -3.16 -15.13
CA THR A 261 5.26 -2.53 -14.44
C THR A 261 4.65 -3.42 -13.35
N PHE A 262 4.23 -2.79 -12.27
CA PHE A 262 3.35 -3.32 -11.26
C PHE A 262 1.91 -2.93 -11.62
N ASP A 263 1.12 -3.91 -12.04
CA ASP A 263 -0.30 -3.74 -12.35
C ASP A 263 -1.16 -4.26 -11.17
N CYS A 264 -1.78 -3.34 -10.43
CA CYS A 264 -2.70 -3.64 -9.32
C CYS A 264 -3.90 -4.52 -9.72
N GLY A 265 -4.20 -4.56 -11.04
CA GLY A 265 -5.21 -5.41 -11.65
C GLY A 265 -4.86 -6.90 -11.62
N GLN A 266 -3.58 -7.25 -11.52
CA GLN A 266 -3.08 -8.62 -11.47
C GLN A 266 -3.09 -9.20 -10.05
N LYS A 267 -2.94 -10.52 -9.94
CA LYS A 267 -2.79 -11.24 -8.67
C LYS A 267 -1.39 -11.81 -8.59
N LEU A 268 -0.61 -11.44 -7.57
CA LEU A 268 0.73 -11.98 -7.39
C LEU A 268 0.64 -13.47 -6.99
N PRO A 269 1.39 -14.39 -7.64
CA PRO A 269 1.48 -15.77 -7.20
C PRO A 269 1.97 -15.86 -5.75
N LYS A 270 1.21 -16.60 -4.91
CA LYS A 270 1.49 -16.73 -3.46
C LYS A 270 2.95 -17.12 -3.15
N PRO A 271 3.62 -18.04 -3.88
CA PRO A 271 5.03 -18.36 -3.63
C PRO A 271 5.98 -17.16 -3.73
N TYR A 272 5.67 -16.15 -4.56
CA TYR A 272 6.53 -14.97 -4.71
C TYR A 272 6.39 -14.06 -3.48
N ARG A 273 5.16 -13.87 -2.98
CA ARG A 273 4.90 -13.17 -1.72
C ARG A 273 5.56 -13.88 -0.54
N ASP A 274 5.33 -15.19 -0.41
CA ASP A 274 5.84 -15.97 0.72
C ASP A 274 7.38 -15.95 0.75
N TYR A 275 8.02 -16.07 -0.41
CA TYR A 275 9.48 -15.93 -0.52
C TYR A 275 9.95 -14.51 -0.22
N ALA A 276 9.24 -13.47 -0.67
CA ALA A 276 9.56 -12.08 -0.36
C ALA A 276 9.55 -11.81 1.15
N LEU A 277 8.49 -12.22 1.85
CA LEU A 277 8.38 -12.09 3.31
C LEU A 277 9.45 -12.91 4.06
N SER A 278 9.96 -13.99 3.47
CA SER A 278 11.06 -14.79 4.04
C SER A 278 12.47 -14.17 3.86
N LYS A 279 12.60 -13.15 3.00
CA LYS A 279 13.86 -12.46 2.70
C LYS A 279 13.88 -11.00 3.14
N PHE A 280 12.71 -10.38 3.20
CA PHE A 280 12.47 -9.00 3.60
C PHE A 280 11.36 -8.98 4.66
N PRO A 281 11.61 -9.54 5.87
CA PRO A 281 10.69 -9.41 6.99
C PRO A 281 10.55 -7.94 7.40
N PRO A 282 9.44 -7.54 8.06
CA PRO A 282 9.34 -6.23 8.68
C PRO A 282 10.41 -6.07 9.78
N PRO A 283 10.78 -4.83 10.15
CA PRO A 283 11.62 -4.56 11.32
C PRO A 283 11.04 -5.21 12.59
N PRO A 284 11.88 -5.67 13.53
CA PRO A 284 11.42 -6.20 14.81
C PRO A 284 10.53 -5.21 15.55
N SER A 285 9.46 -5.72 16.18
CA SER A 285 8.67 -4.94 17.13
C SER A 285 9.30 -5.04 18.52
N ASP A 286 9.96 -3.98 19.00
CA ASP A 286 10.62 -3.95 20.31
C ASP A 286 9.65 -4.02 21.51
N LEU A 287 8.33 -4.02 21.25
CA LEU A 287 7.28 -4.15 22.26
C LEU A 287 7.12 -5.58 22.79
N LYS A 288 8.01 -5.96 23.72
CA LYS A 288 7.63 -6.82 24.84
C LYS A 288 6.88 -6.00 25.89
N SER A 289 5.69 -5.49 25.56
CA SER A 289 4.76 -4.99 26.57
C SER A 289 4.10 -6.18 27.26
N GLU A 290 4.14 -6.23 28.59
CA GLU A 290 3.54 -7.32 29.36
C GLU A 290 2.02 -7.40 29.17
N ALA A 291 1.47 -8.62 29.15
CA ALA A 291 0.06 -8.88 28.92
C ALA A 291 -0.81 -8.64 30.17
N GLY A 292 -0.74 -7.43 30.74
CA GLY A 292 -1.60 -6.97 31.83
C GLY A 292 -3.05 -6.79 31.36
N SER A 293 -3.89 -7.79 31.61
CA SER A 293 -5.31 -7.76 31.22
C SER A 293 -6.12 -6.79 32.08
N SER A 294 -6.60 -5.68 31.51
CA SER A 294 -7.61 -4.83 32.14
C SER A 294 -8.62 -4.26 31.12
N THR A 295 -9.76 -4.94 30.96
CA THR A 295 -10.88 -4.54 30.09
C THR A 295 -11.77 -3.47 30.73
N LEU A 296 -11.27 -2.22 30.78
CA LEU A 296 -12.04 -1.09 31.31
C LEU A 296 -12.98 -0.48 30.24
N LYS A 297 -14.28 -0.69 30.46
CA LYS A 297 -15.37 -0.16 29.62
C LYS A 297 -15.40 1.37 29.68
N ARG A 298 -15.12 2.03 28.56
CA ARG A 298 -15.19 3.50 28.45
C ARG A 298 -16.65 3.97 28.42
N ARG A 299 -17.24 4.24 29.59
CA ARG A 299 -18.59 4.82 29.73
C ARG A 299 -18.54 6.32 29.40
N ALA A 300 -19.48 6.80 28.60
CA ALA A 300 -19.58 8.22 28.28
C ALA A 300 -20.37 8.99 29.35
N SER A 301 -19.88 10.17 29.71
CA SER A 301 -20.62 11.22 30.44
C SER A 301 -20.02 12.58 30.11
N THR A 302 -20.85 13.53 29.68
CA THR A 302 -20.46 14.88 29.27
C THR A 302 -20.42 15.87 30.43
N SER A 303 -19.38 16.71 30.51
CA SER A 303 -19.45 18.08 31.06
C SER A 303 -18.20 18.88 30.69
N PHE A 304 -18.37 20.19 30.50
CA PHE A 304 -17.28 21.18 30.45
C PHE A 304 -17.24 21.94 31.79
N GLY A 305 -16.08 22.41 32.26
CA GLY A 305 -16.01 23.24 33.49
C GLY A 305 -14.59 23.50 34.00
N GLN A 306 -14.14 24.75 33.90
CA GLN A 306 -12.76 25.23 34.09
C GLN A 306 -12.16 25.18 35.52
N ALA A 307 -10.83 25.04 35.58
CA ALA A 307 -9.85 25.81 36.37
C ALA A 307 -9.93 25.95 37.92
N ASN A 308 -8.94 25.37 38.62
CA ASN A 308 -7.72 26.05 39.12
C ASN A 308 -7.82 27.49 39.70
N ILE A 309 -7.27 27.88 40.88
CA ILE A 309 -6.49 27.10 41.88
C ILE A 309 -6.87 27.38 43.37
N PRO A 310 -6.59 28.54 44.03
CA PRO A 310 -6.05 28.46 45.40
C PRO A 310 -6.60 29.40 46.51
N LYS A 311 -6.37 28.98 47.77
CA LYS A 311 -6.28 29.76 49.05
C LYS A 311 -7.53 30.49 49.61
N ARG A 312 -8.11 29.94 50.70
CA ARG A 312 -8.07 30.57 52.05
C ARG A 312 -8.35 29.57 53.19
N SER A 313 -8.35 30.02 54.44
CA SER A 313 -8.13 29.23 55.67
C SER A 313 -9.15 29.49 56.79
N ARG A 314 -9.08 28.65 57.86
CA ARG A 314 -9.89 28.58 59.13
C ARG A 314 -11.05 27.56 59.09
N SER A 315 -11.39 26.83 60.17
CA SER A 315 -10.77 26.67 61.52
C SER A 315 -11.41 25.51 62.31
N GLY A 316 -10.74 24.99 63.35
CA GLY A 316 -11.17 23.90 64.25
C GLY A 316 -10.21 22.69 64.10
N ASP A 317 -9.45 22.24 65.11
CA ASP A 317 -9.79 21.74 66.47
C ASP A 317 -10.36 20.30 66.43
N GLY A 318 -9.77 19.29 67.08
CA GLY A 318 -8.51 19.24 67.87
C GLY A 318 -8.19 17.79 68.33
N GLY A 319 -7.09 17.58 69.07
CA GLY A 319 -6.80 16.31 69.77
C GLY A 319 -5.45 15.65 69.45
N ASP A 320 -4.61 15.47 70.48
CA ASP A 320 -3.33 14.74 70.46
C ASP A 320 -3.49 13.22 70.48
N ASN A 321 -2.46 12.48 70.04
CA ASN A 321 -1.59 11.69 70.94
C ASN A 321 -0.41 11.06 70.16
N ASP A 322 0.74 10.96 70.83
CA ASP A 322 2.01 10.43 70.29
C ASP A 322 2.08 8.89 70.29
N VAL A 323 3.08 8.34 69.59
CA VAL A 323 4.29 7.72 70.18
C VAL A 323 5.17 7.10 69.07
N GLU A 324 6.48 7.06 69.32
CA GLU A 324 7.57 6.82 68.35
C GLU A 324 8.37 5.53 68.69
N ILE A 325 9.45 5.26 67.94
CA ILE A 325 10.66 4.47 68.29
C ILE A 325 10.73 2.96 67.90
N VAL A 326 11.43 2.74 66.78
CA VAL A 326 12.61 1.86 66.56
C VAL A 326 12.73 0.49 67.27
N ALA A 327 12.96 -0.57 66.46
CA ALA A 327 13.95 -1.62 66.74
C ALA A 327 14.38 -2.37 65.46
N GLU A 328 15.67 -2.30 65.09
CA GLU A 328 16.35 -3.32 64.26
C GLU A 328 17.06 -4.32 65.18
N PHE A 329 17.31 -5.58 64.73
CA PHE A 329 18.67 -6.16 64.64
C PHE A 329 18.72 -7.68 64.30
N ASN A 330 19.73 -8.05 63.50
CA ASN A 330 20.48 -9.33 63.45
C ASN A 330 19.78 -10.71 63.53
N VAL A 331 19.63 -11.32 62.35
CA VAL A 331 20.43 -12.48 61.87
C VAL A 331 21.08 -13.42 62.92
N ARG A 332 20.77 -14.73 62.81
CA ARG A 332 21.73 -15.87 62.91
C ARG A 332 21.18 -17.13 62.16
N PRO A 333 22.02 -18.13 61.80
CA PRO A 333 21.73 -19.04 60.69
C PRO A 333 21.54 -20.54 61.04
N GLU A 334 21.22 -21.32 60.00
CA GLU A 334 21.48 -22.76 59.78
C GLU A 334 20.98 -23.83 60.78
N VAL A 335 20.08 -24.70 60.29
CA VAL A 335 20.19 -26.16 60.39
C VAL A 335 19.74 -26.76 59.03
N VAL A 336 20.33 -27.89 58.62
CA VAL A 336 19.97 -28.68 57.42
C VAL A 336 19.05 -29.85 57.79
N ASP A 337 18.23 -30.28 56.83
CA ASP A 337 17.65 -31.64 56.83
C ASP A 337 17.58 -32.14 55.37
N ASP A 338 17.90 -33.42 55.16
CA ASP A 338 17.92 -34.08 53.86
C ASP A 338 16.58 -34.79 53.58
N ASP A 339 16.00 -34.60 52.39
CA ASP A 339 14.87 -35.41 51.95
C ASP A 339 14.94 -35.78 50.45
N ILE A 340 14.66 -37.05 50.14
CA ILE A 340 15.11 -37.69 48.90
C ILE A 340 14.04 -37.57 47.79
N VAL A 341 14.29 -36.71 46.81
CA VAL A 341 13.42 -36.59 45.62
C VAL A 341 13.90 -37.49 44.48
N ILE A 342 13.06 -38.46 44.10
CA ILE A 342 13.35 -39.47 43.06
C ILE A 342 13.54 -38.82 41.68
N THR A 343 14.72 -38.98 41.10
CA THR A 343 15.01 -38.57 39.72
C THR A 343 14.41 -39.55 38.70
N GLY A 344 13.54 -39.10 37.79
CA GLY A 344 13.26 -39.91 36.59
C GLY A 344 11.93 -39.75 35.85
N PHE A 345 11.55 -38.55 35.40
CA PHE A 345 10.61 -38.43 34.26
C PHE A 345 10.94 -37.21 33.39
N THR A 346 11.98 -37.31 32.56
CA THR A 346 12.25 -36.34 31.50
C THR A 346 11.20 -36.46 30.39
N SER A 347 10.10 -35.74 30.53
CA SER A 347 9.09 -35.61 29.46
C SER A 347 9.77 -35.06 28.20
N PRO A 348 9.68 -35.74 27.03
CA PRO A 348 10.47 -35.38 25.86
C PRO A 348 10.06 -34.00 25.35
N GLN A 349 11.00 -33.05 25.44
CA GLN A 349 10.82 -31.74 24.82
C GLN A 349 10.59 -31.92 23.32
N LYS A 350 9.35 -31.68 22.87
CA LYS A 350 9.06 -31.57 21.44
C LYS A 350 9.83 -30.38 20.90
N THR A 351 10.99 -30.64 20.30
CA THR A 351 11.78 -29.66 19.54
C THR A 351 10.84 -28.90 18.62
N LYS A 352 10.66 -27.59 18.84
CA LYS A 352 9.88 -26.76 17.92
C LYS A 352 10.47 -26.96 16.52
N PRO A 353 9.68 -27.39 15.52
CA PRO A 353 10.22 -27.68 14.20
C PRO A 353 10.87 -26.41 13.66
N THR A 354 12.16 -26.50 13.32
CA THR A 354 12.88 -25.41 12.67
C THR A 354 12.08 -24.97 11.43
N PRO A 355 11.84 -23.66 11.24
CA PRO A 355 11.02 -23.19 10.13
C PRO A 355 11.58 -23.72 8.81
N LYS A 356 10.80 -24.55 8.10
CA LYS A 356 11.21 -25.07 6.79
C LYS A 356 11.48 -23.89 5.87
N ALA A 357 12.72 -23.76 5.40
CA ALA A 357 13.15 -22.64 4.58
C ALA A 357 12.22 -22.49 3.37
N VAL A 358 11.66 -21.29 3.17
CA VAL A 358 10.74 -21.02 2.06
C VAL A 358 11.50 -21.22 0.74
N PRO A 359 11.08 -22.15 -0.14
CA PRO A 359 11.80 -22.41 -1.38
C PRO A 359 11.87 -21.17 -2.26
N LYS A 360 13.05 -20.92 -2.85
CA LYS A 360 13.19 -19.88 -3.87
C LYS A 360 12.30 -20.25 -5.07
N PRO A 361 11.34 -19.40 -5.48
CA PRO A 361 10.51 -19.69 -6.65
C PRO A 361 11.39 -19.71 -7.90
N ASN A 362 11.19 -20.73 -8.74
CA ASN A 362 11.76 -20.75 -10.09
C ASN A 362 10.91 -19.83 -10.98
N ILE A 363 11.41 -18.63 -11.26
CA ILE A 363 10.71 -17.60 -12.04
C ILE A 363 11.30 -17.59 -13.45
N THR A 364 10.50 -18.01 -14.44
CA THR A 364 10.90 -18.10 -15.85
C THR A 364 10.55 -16.81 -16.61
N ALA A 365 11.04 -16.69 -17.85
CA ALA A 365 10.62 -15.61 -18.75
C ALA A 365 9.10 -15.57 -19.04
N LYS A 366 8.38 -16.68 -18.85
CA LYS A 366 6.92 -16.75 -18.97
C LYS A 366 6.23 -16.13 -17.76
N ASP A 367 6.75 -16.38 -16.57
CA ASP A 367 6.22 -15.86 -15.30
C ASP A 367 6.43 -14.36 -15.13
N LEU A 368 7.40 -13.79 -15.86
CA LEU A 368 7.63 -12.34 -15.92
C LEU A 368 6.70 -11.59 -16.90
N GLN A 369 5.95 -12.28 -17.76
CA GLN A 369 5.07 -11.62 -18.75
C GLN A 369 4.00 -10.69 -18.14
N PRO A 370 3.35 -11.00 -16.99
CA PRO A 370 2.38 -10.09 -16.36
C PRO A 370 2.96 -8.74 -15.91
N PHE A 371 4.30 -8.64 -15.82
CA PHE A 371 5.01 -7.41 -15.42
C PHE A 371 5.63 -6.68 -16.63
N ARG A 372 5.49 -7.20 -17.85
CA ARG A 372 6.10 -6.65 -19.08
C ARG A 372 5.04 -5.98 -19.96
N ILE A 373 5.29 -4.75 -20.37
CA ILE A 373 4.50 -4.04 -21.39
C ILE A 373 5.42 -3.63 -22.54
N SER A 374 5.21 -4.24 -23.70
CA SER A 374 5.93 -3.90 -24.94
C SER A 374 5.33 -2.66 -25.61
N ALA A 375 6.11 -1.99 -26.46
CA ALA A 375 5.61 -0.89 -27.31
C ALA A 375 4.35 -1.28 -28.13
N LYS A 376 4.25 -2.54 -28.59
CA LYS A 376 3.05 -3.04 -29.29
C LYS A 376 1.81 -3.14 -28.37
N ALA A 377 2.00 -3.36 -27.08
CA ALA A 377 0.90 -3.30 -26.11
C ALA A 377 0.52 -1.84 -25.77
N LEU A 378 1.50 -0.93 -25.69
CA LEU A 378 1.26 0.49 -25.48
C LEU A 378 0.46 1.13 -26.64
N GLY A 379 0.74 0.74 -27.89
CA GLY A 379 0.02 1.20 -29.09
C GLY A 379 -1.48 0.87 -29.18
N ARG A 380 -2.07 0.27 -28.13
CA ARG A 380 -3.52 0.09 -28.01
C ARG A 380 -4.26 1.34 -27.51
N HIS A 381 -3.56 2.27 -26.86
CA HIS A 381 -4.12 3.53 -26.38
C HIS A 381 -3.38 4.70 -27.03
N LYS A 382 -4.10 5.77 -27.37
CA LYS A 382 -3.54 6.94 -28.09
C LYS A 382 -2.95 8.00 -27.15
N GLN A 383 -3.36 8.02 -25.90
CA GLN A 383 -2.99 9.02 -24.90
C GLN A 383 -2.55 8.31 -23.62
N TYR A 384 -1.43 8.78 -23.07
CA TYR A 384 -0.90 8.39 -21.76
C TYR A 384 -0.53 9.65 -20.98
N GLN A 385 -0.70 9.60 -19.67
CA GLN A 385 -0.15 10.58 -18.74
C GLN A 385 0.73 9.86 -17.73
N ILE A 386 1.85 10.49 -17.36
CA ILE A 386 2.78 10.04 -16.33
C ILE A 386 2.72 11.02 -15.16
N LEU A 387 2.76 10.50 -13.93
CA LEU A 387 3.12 11.25 -12.73
C LEU A 387 4.42 10.69 -12.16
N TYR A 388 5.46 11.52 -12.11
CA TYR A 388 6.77 11.17 -11.57
C TYR A 388 7.18 12.10 -10.42
N PHE A 389 8.17 11.66 -9.64
CA PHE A 389 8.68 12.38 -8.47
C PHE A 389 10.10 12.89 -8.77
N PRO A 390 10.34 14.21 -8.83
CA PRO A 390 11.64 14.76 -9.18
C PRO A 390 12.70 14.58 -8.06
N MET A 391 12.29 14.14 -6.86
CA MET A 391 13.13 13.97 -5.68
C MET A 391 13.94 15.22 -5.34
N THR A 392 13.19 16.29 -5.05
CA THR A 392 13.65 17.61 -4.63
C THR A 392 13.01 17.94 -3.29
N SER A 393 13.52 18.96 -2.60
CA SER A 393 13.00 19.35 -1.29
C SER A 393 11.53 19.76 -1.34
N PRO A 394 10.77 19.60 -0.24
CA PRO A 394 9.35 19.93 -0.19
C PRO A 394 9.00 21.34 -0.68
N LEU A 395 7.84 21.45 -1.32
CA LEU A 395 7.32 22.70 -1.87
C LEU A 395 7.02 23.70 -0.75
N THR A 396 7.57 24.90 -0.86
CA THR A 396 7.22 26.03 0.01
C THR A 396 5.76 26.44 -0.18
N ASP A 397 5.19 27.16 0.80
CA ASP A 397 3.82 27.69 0.69
C ASP A 397 3.63 28.60 -0.54
N GLN A 398 4.69 29.31 -0.96
CA GLN A 398 4.64 30.14 -2.17
C GLN A 398 4.58 29.30 -3.45
N GLU A 399 5.17 28.09 -3.46
CA GLU A 399 5.10 27.16 -4.60
C GLU A 399 3.78 26.39 -4.60
N ARG A 400 3.32 25.96 -3.42
CA ARG A 400 1.96 25.39 -3.21
C ARG A 400 0.88 26.38 -3.67
N ALA A 401 1.06 27.68 -3.42
CA ALA A 401 0.17 28.74 -3.88
C ALA A 401 0.21 28.99 -5.41
N LYS A 402 1.31 28.64 -6.10
CA LYS A 402 1.40 28.71 -7.57
C LYS A 402 0.82 27.47 -8.26
N ARG A 403 0.86 26.31 -7.60
CA ARG A 403 0.39 25.00 -8.11
C ARG A 403 -1.13 24.77 -7.99
N LYS A 404 -1.96 25.82 -8.08
CA LYS A 404 -3.43 25.70 -7.91
C LYS A 404 -4.15 24.99 -9.05
N VAL A 405 -3.62 25.02 -10.26
CA VAL A 405 -4.18 24.30 -11.42
C VAL A 405 -3.19 23.21 -11.83
N PRO A 406 -3.65 21.96 -12.09
CA PRO A 406 -2.79 20.92 -12.64
C PRO A 406 -2.17 21.33 -13.98
N THR A 407 -0.87 21.12 -14.13
CA THR A 407 -0.14 21.44 -15.37
C THR A 407 0.73 20.26 -15.77
N SER A 408 0.75 19.93 -17.06
CA SER A 408 1.51 18.83 -17.63
C SER A 408 2.52 19.33 -18.66
N THR A 409 3.69 18.69 -18.70
CA THR A 409 4.64 18.84 -19.80
C THR A 409 4.19 17.96 -20.96
N LYS A 410 3.91 18.52 -22.13
CA LYS A 410 3.66 17.71 -23.33
C LYS A 410 4.99 17.17 -23.87
N ALA A 411 5.12 15.85 -23.93
CA ALA A 411 6.25 15.19 -24.58
C ALA A 411 6.07 15.17 -26.12
N SER A 412 7.21 15.27 -26.83
CA SER A 412 7.33 15.25 -28.29
C SER A 412 8.36 14.22 -28.73
#